data_AF-A0A9X3K3D1-F1
#
_entry.id   AF-A0A9X3K3D1-F1
#
_cell.length_a   1.000
_cell.length_b   1.000
_cell.length_c   1.000
_cell.angle_alpha   90.00
_cell.angle_beta   90.00
_cell.angle_gamma   90.00
#
_symmetry.space_group_name_H-M   'P 1'
#
loop_
_entity.id
_entity.type
_entity.pdbx_description
1 polymer ?
#
loop_
_entity_poly.entity_id
_entity_poly.type
_entity_poly.pdbx_seq_one_letter_code
_entity_poly.pdbx_strand_id
1 'polypeptide(L)' 'MKHKNYRAVIYASDIAILLGKSVKTGYRHISQMRKYFGKGRDMFITVSEFCHYTGISESDVYTHFDAIGEGRRDSEKEE' A
#
# COMPACT_ATOMS: atom_id res chain seq x y z
N MET A 1 24.73 -4.87 5.63
CA MET A 1 24.00 -4.09 4.61
C MET A 1 22.55 -3.99 5.07
N LYS A 2 21.98 -2.80 5.24
CA LYS A 2 20.56 -2.67 5.60
C LYS A 2 19.74 -2.98 4.35
N HIS A 3 18.98 -4.07 4.35
CA HIS A 3 18.06 -4.37 3.24
C HIS A 3 16.90 -3.36 3.29
N LYS A 4 16.74 -2.55 2.24
CA LYS A 4 15.50 -1.79 2.03
C LYS A 4 14.39 -2.82 1.90
N ASN A 5 13.46 -2.89 2.86
CA ASN A 5 12.34 -3.82 2.81
C ASN A 5 11.48 -3.50 1.59
N TYR A 6 11.64 -4.28 0.52
CA TYR A 6 10.87 -4.13 -0.70
C TYR A 6 9.44 -4.61 -0.45
N ARG A 7 8.47 -3.70 -0.54
CA ARG A 7 7.04 -4.01 -0.39
C ARG A 7 6.41 -4.15 -1.77
N ALA A 8 6.18 -5.39 -2.20
CA ALA A 8 5.53 -5.70 -3.49
C ALA A 8 3.99 -5.59 -3.43
N VAL A 9 3.41 -5.66 -2.23
CA VAL A 9 1.97 -5.73 -1.97
C VAL A 9 1.51 -4.48 -1.23
N ILE A 10 0.27 -4.07 -1.50
CA ILE A 10 -0.37 -2.91 -0.88
C ILE A 10 -1.57 -3.34 -0.02
N TYR A 11 -1.69 -2.80 1.19
CA TYR A 11 -2.75 -3.14 2.14
C TYR A 11 -3.81 -2.04 2.25
N ALA A 12 -4.92 -2.37 2.91
CA ALA A 12 -6.06 -1.47 3.05
C ALA A 12 -5.70 -0.16 3.77
N SER A 13 -4.77 -0.20 4.72
CA SER A 13 -4.25 0.98 5.41
C SER A 13 -3.49 1.91 4.47
N ASP A 14 -2.63 1.36 3.61
CA ASP A 14 -1.88 2.15 2.63
C ASP A 14 -2.84 2.78 1.61
N ILE A 15 -3.77 1.98 1.07
CA ILE A 15 -4.80 2.45 0.13
C ILE A 15 -5.64 3.57 0.76
N ALA A 16 -6.02 3.44 2.03
CA ALA A 16 -6.80 4.44 2.74
C ALA A 16 -6.06 5.78 2.83
N ILE A 17 -4.77 5.76 3.17
CA ILE A 17 -3.95 6.97 3.24
C ILE A 17 -3.76 7.57 1.85
N LEU A 18 -3.34 6.77 0.87
CA LEU A 18 -3.08 7.22 -0.50
C LEU A 18 -4.33 7.81 -1.19
N LEU A 19 -5.53 7.32 -0.85
CA LEU A 19 -6.79 7.82 -1.41
C LEU A 19 -7.49 8.87 -0.52
N GLY A 20 -6.95 9.20 0.65
CA GLY A 20 -7.61 10.09 1.62
C GLY A 20 -8.97 9.56 2.10
N LYS A 21 -9.07 8.24 2.34
CA LYS A 21 -10.29 7.53 2.75
C LYS A 21 -10.11 6.81 4.08
N SER A 22 -11.20 6.28 4.61
CA SER A 22 -11.15 5.39 5.77
C SER A 22 -10.61 4.00 5.39
N VAL A 23 -10.03 3.29 6.36
CA VAL A 23 -9.53 1.91 6.19
C VAL A 23 -10.64 0.95 5.73
N LYS A 24 -11.89 1.15 6.20
CA LYS A 24 -13.07 0.40 5.74
C LYS A 24 -13.27 0.54 4.23
N THR A 25 -13.11 1.76 3.70
CA THR A 25 -13.17 2.01 2.26
C THR A 25 -11.99 1.38 1.54
N GLY A 26 -10.79 1.37 2.15
CA GLY A 26 -9.63 0.62 1.65
C GLY A 26 -9.92 -0.87 1.42
N TYR A 27 -10.55 -1.56 2.39
CA TYR A 27 -10.98 -2.95 2.22
C TYR A 27 -11.99 -3.14 1.08
N ARG A 28 -12.93 -2.19 0.91
CA ARG A 28 -13.86 -2.22 -0.23
C ARG A 28 -13.12 -2.08 -1.56
N HIS A 29 -12.10 -1.23 -1.65
CA HIS A 29 -11.27 -1.11 -2.85
C HIS A 29 -10.52 -2.40 -3.15
N ILE A 30 -9.91 -3.06 -2.15
CA ILE A 30 -9.26 -4.37 -2.35
C ILE A 30 -10.24 -5.39 -2.93
N SER A 31 -11.45 -5.48 -2.38
CA SER A 31 -12.47 -6.40 -2.89
C SER A 31 -12.85 -6.09 -4.34
N GLN A 32 -12.99 -4.81 -4.70
CA GLN A 32 -13.29 -4.40 -6.07
C GLN A 32 -12.14 -4.69 -7.04
N MET A 33 -10.90 -4.40 -6.65
CA MET A 33 -9.71 -4.71 -7.45
C MET A 33 -9.55 -6.21 -7.65
N ARG A 34 -9.77 -7.03 -6.60
CA ARG A 34 -9.75 -8.49 -6.75
C ARG A 34 -10.76 -8.97 -7.78
N LYS A 35 -11.99 -8.45 -7.73
CA LYS A 35 -13.01 -8.76 -8.74
C LYS A 35 -12.60 -8.32 -10.14
N TYR A 36 -12.05 -7.12 -10.28
CA TYR A 36 -11.58 -6.59 -11.56
C TYR A 36 -10.49 -7.48 -12.19
N PHE A 37 -9.53 -7.94 -11.40
CA PHE A 37 -8.44 -8.81 -11.87
C PHE A 37 -8.78 -10.32 -11.85
N GLY A 38 -10.03 -10.70 -11.57
CA GLY A 38 -10.43 -12.12 -11.48
C GLY A 38 -9.74 -12.90 -10.34
N LYS A 39 -9.31 -12.21 -9.29
CA LYS A 39 -8.57 -12.78 -8.16
C LYS A 39 -9.46 -13.37 -7.08
N GLY A 40 -8.98 -14.45 -6.48
CA GLY A 40 -9.58 -15.07 -5.30
C GLY A 40 -9.59 -14.16 -4.06
N ARG A 41 -10.46 -14.48 -3.10
CA ARG A 41 -10.68 -13.67 -1.89
C ARG A 41 -9.41 -13.47 -1.06
N ASP A 42 -8.52 -14.46 -1.02
CA ASP A 42 -7.32 -14.43 -0.18
C ASP A 42 -6.07 -13.99 -0.95
N MET A 43 -6.19 -13.72 -2.25
CA MET A 43 -5.07 -13.26 -3.07
C MET A 43 -4.75 -11.80 -2.80
N PHE A 44 -3.46 -11.46 -2.83
CA PHE A 44 -3.00 -10.09 -2.62
C PHE A 44 -3.22 -9.20 -3.86
N ILE A 45 -3.25 -7.88 -3.62
CA ILE A 45 -3.16 -6.86 -4.66
C ILE A 45 -1.73 -6.31 -4.63
N THR A 46 -1.04 -6.36 -5.76
CA THR A 46 0.31 -5.80 -5.87
C THR A 46 0.26 -4.29 -5.99
N VAL A 47 1.38 -3.62 -5.72
CA VAL A 47 1.52 -2.18 -5.98
C VAL A 47 1.20 -1.87 -7.44
N SER A 48 1.72 -2.68 -8.37
CA SER A 48 1.51 -2.48 -9.80
C SER A 48 0.04 -2.60 -10.21
N GLU A 49 -0.68 -3.59 -9.65
CA GLU A 49 -2.12 -3.76 -9.90
C GLU A 49 -2.96 -2.61 -9.35
N PHE A 50 -2.62 -2.13 -8.15
CA PHE A 50 -3.26 -0.95 -7.58
C PHE A 50 -3.02 0.28 -8.45
N CYS A 51 -1.79 0.50 -8.90
CA CYS A 51 -1.43 1.62 -9.77
C CYS A 51 -2.15 1.52 -11.12
N HIS A 52 -2.20 0.34 -11.72
CA HIS A 52 -2.94 0.08 -12.95
C HIS A 52 -4.43 0.37 -12.79
N TYR A 53 -5.05 -0.04 -11.68
CA TYR A 53 -6.48 0.15 -11.44
C TYR A 53 -6.85 1.60 -11.10
N THR A 54 -6.00 2.31 -10.35
CA THR A 54 -6.30 3.65 -9.82
C THR A 54 -5.74 4.80 -10.65
N GLY A 55 -4.74 4.53 -11.49
CA GLY A 55 -3.98 5.57 -12.21
C GLY A 55 -2.95 6.31 -11.34
N ILE A 56 -2.78 5.92 -10.08
CA ILE A 56 -1.73 6.47 -9.21
C ILE A 56 -0.37 5.92 -9.64
N SER A 57 0.67 6.74 -9.60
CA SER A 57 2.00 6.29 -10.01
C SER A 57 2.64 5.39 -8.94
N GLU A 58 3.42 4.38 -9.37
CA GLU A 58 4.17 3.56 -8.42
C GLU A 58 5.15 4.41 -7.59
N SER A 59 5.67 5.51 -8.15
CA SER A 59 6.55 6.46 -7.46
C SER A 59 5.87 7.07 -6.23
N ASP A 60 4.61 7.48 -6.35
CA ASP A 60 3.85 8.04 -5.22
C ASP A 60 3.63 6.99 -4.14
N VAL A 61 3.35 5.74 -4.53
CA VAL A 61 3.16 4.63 -3.59
C VAL A 61 4.45 4.25 -2.86
N TYR A 62 5.60 4.27 -3.55
CA TYR A 62 6.88 3.99 -2.90
C TYR A 62 7.34 5.16 -2.01
N THR A 63 7.04 6.41 -2.38
CA THR A 63 7.24 7.58 -1.51
C THR A 63 6.41 7.44 -0.23
N HIS A 64 5.15 7.04 -0.41
CA HIS A 64 4.31 6.28 0.53
C HIS A 64 5.07 5.50 1.61
N PHE A 65 5.67 4.42 1.14
CA PHE A 65 6.32 3.42 1.99
C PHE A 65 7.61 3.92 2.62
N ASP A 66 8.36 4.76 1.91
CA ASP A 66 9.61 5.34 2.41
C ASP A 66 9.31 6.32 3.57
N ALA A 67 8.27 7.16 3.46
CA ALA A 67 7.83 8.07 4.52
C ALA A 67 7.39 7.33 5.80
N ILE A 68 6.66 6.21 5.67
CA ILE A 68 6.31 5.37 6.82
C ILE A 68 7.55 4.70 7.43
N GLY A 69 8.51 4.30 6.60
CA GLY A 69 9.77 3.70 7.04
C GLY A 69 10.67 4.69 7.80
N GLU A 70 10.53 6.00 7.55
CA GLU A 70 11.22 7.07 8.28
C GLU A 70 10.54 7.35 9.63
N GLY A 71 9.21 7.38 9.69
CA GLY A 71 8.47 7.64 10.94
C GLY A 71 8.65 6.59 12.06
N ARG A 72 9.12 5.36 11.75
CA ARG A 72 9.50 4.36 12.77
C ARG A 72 10.96 4.48 13.24
N ARG A 73 11.82 5.21 12.51
CA ARG A 73 13.24 5.37 12.86
C ARG A 73 13.47 6.50 13.85
N ASP A 74 12.57 7.48 13.92
CA ASP A 74 12.66 8.56 14.89
C ASP A 74 12.15 8.14 16.29
N SER A 75 11.28 7.14 16.38
CA SER A 75 10.85 6.56 17.66
C SER A 75 11.88 5.63 18.33
N GLU A 76 12.98 5.31 17.65
CA GLU A 76 14.10 4.50 18.20
C GLU A 76 15.32 5.38 18.59
N LYS A 77 15.18 6.71 18.60
CA LYS A 77 16.22 7.65 19.05
C LYS A 77 15.97 8.27 20.43
N GLU A 78 14.92 7.85 21.13
CA GLU A 78 14.67 8.20 22.52
C GLU A 78 14.92 6.96 23.40
N GLU A 79 16.19 6.58 23.57
CA GLU A 79 16.70 5.86 24.74
C GLU A 79 18.14 6.30 25.04
#